data_AF-A0A6A6W788-F1
#
_entry.id   AF-A0A6A6W788-F1
#
_cell.length_a   1.000
_cell.length_b   1.000
_cell.length_c   1.000
_cell.angle_alpha   90.00
_cell.angle_beta   90.00
_cell.angle_gamma   90.00
#
_symmetry.space_group_name_H-M   'P 1'
#
loop_
_entity.id
_entity.type
_entity.pdbx_description
1 polymer ?
#
loop_
_entity_poly.entity_id
_entity_poly.type
_entity_poly.pdbx_seq_one_letter_code
_entity_poly.pdbx_strand_id
1 'polypeptide(L)'
;MNSQLGSSPNGQISLPSLLDNLLSAVEIEQIKQQFDLECRIDSQVLWSGVTREVAQAWADKRNLQTLTTAMGSLMDVKHSSCLKQVKTPKQWSLYIKGASALFASHIARRSSKVTVLLPPPPEMLNPTGHTNYQLVEEPIIKGLIGGYSVGCIELVHPMVKGAEEFRYETWPINREDCWSRRFPLTMAYRISWRPVKMTSEIRKIVAIITVAKEASFHSDHIPSPSYQEQSSVESISGIILEEMKLAVSQPQDTDQGLKANTRDLKAQRKRANEKMAQEARRAKALRKKAQEKMDEKAREAKLESKKAQEKIVMKAKEAKLEKKRAHEEMEKRAREAKLERKRAHEEMVKKAREVKLKKKRAHEKMEKRAREVKLQNREAYEKMMHERIETLSSYLGCFGIN
;
A
#
# COMPACT_ATOMS: atom_id res chain seq x y z
N MET A 1 40.40 -16.47 -17.29
CA MET A 1 40.69 -15.93 -15.94
C MET A 1 39.40 -16.01 -15.14
N ASN A 2 39.46 -16.72 -14.02
CA ASN A 2 38.34 -17.37 -13.35
C ASN A 2 37.35 -16.39 -12.69
N SER A 3 36.08 -16.54 -13.02
CA SER A 3 34.95 -15.95 -12.29
C SER A 3 34.67 -16.78 -11.04
N GLN A 4 35.20 -16.34 -9.90
CA GLN A 4 34.81 -16.88 -8.60
C GLN A 4 33.39 -16.43 -8.26
N LEU A 5 32.50 -17.41 -8.12
CA LEU A 5 31.23 -17.31 -7.41
C LEU A 5 31.51 -16.87 -5.98
N GLY A 6 31.24 -15.59 -5.69
CA GLY A 6 31.31 -15.03 -4.35
C GLY A 6 30.13 -15.51 -3.51
N SER A 7 30.33 -16.58 -2.74
CA SER A 7 29.53 -16.91 -1.58
C SER A 7 29.68 -15.80 -0.54
N SER A 8 28.58 -15.10 -0.20
CA SER A 8 28.62 -14.09 0.86
C SER A 8 28.77 -14.77 2.23
N PRO A 9 29.66 -14.31 3.15
CA PRO A 9 30.02 -15.06 4.36
C PRO A 9 29.06 -14.87 5.54
N ASN A 10 28.04 -14.02 5.41
CA ASN A 10 27.07 -13.77 6.46
C ASN A 10 25.72 -14.29 5.96
N GLY A 11 24.93 -14.95 6.81
CA GLY A 11 23.61 -15.52 6.49
C GLY A 11 22.53 -14.53 6.02
N GLN A 12 22.92 -13.38 5.45
CA GLN A 12 22.09 -12.43 4.74
C GLN A 12 21.48 -13.09 3.51
N ILE A 13 20.16 -13.00 3.41
CA ILE A 13 19.44 -13.48 2.25
C ILE A 13 19.79 -12.63 1.04
N SER A 14 20.09 -13.34 -0.05
CA SER A 14 20.39 -12.72 -1.33
C SER A 14 19.11 -12.09 -1.90
N LEU A 15 19.15 -10.76 -2.09
CA LEU A 15 18.17 -10.03 -2.88
C LEU A 15 17.86 -10.71 -4.24
N PRO A 16 18.85 -11.28 -4.98
CA PRO A 16 18.59 -12.09 -6.16
C PRO A 16 17.55 -13.19 -5.94
N SER A 17 17.66 -13.97 -4.86
CA SER A 17 16.72 -15.06 -4.57
C SER A 17 15.30 -14.58 -4.32
N LEU A 18 15.12 -13.39 -3.73
CA LEU A 18 13.81 -12.75 -3.61
C LEU A 18 13.27 -12.33 -4.99
N LEU A 19 14.11 -11.74 -5.82
CA LEU A 19 13.72 -11.23 -7.15
C LEU A 19 13.37 -12.33 -8.13
N ASP A 20 14.08 -13.47 -8.12
CA ASP A 20 13.81 -14.62 -8.99
C ASP A 20 12.40 -15.21 -8.78
N ASN A 21 11.80 -14.99 -7.61
CA ASN A 21 10.43 -15.38 -7.30
C ASN A 21 9.37 -14.37 -7.77
N LEU A 22 9.78 -13.17 -8.19
CA LEU A 22 8.89 -12.02 -8.46
C LEU A 22 8.95 -11.56 -9.91
N LEU A 23 10.13 -11.61 -10.52
CA LEU A 23 10.44 -11.05 -11.84
C LEU A 23 11.27 -12.03 -12.66
N SER A 24 11.11 -11.95 -13.97
CA SER A 24 12.07 -12.53 -14.92
C SER A 24 13.35 -11.68 -14.99
N ALA A 25 14.46 -12.28 -15.45
CA ALA A 25 15.73 -11.58 -15.62
C ALA A 25 15.62 -10.33 -16.51
N VAL A 26 14.83 -10.41 -17.59
CA VAL A 26 14.61 -9.29 -18.52
C VAL A 26 13.88 -8.13 -17.82
N GLU A 27 12.88 -8.43 -16.99
CA GLU A 27 12.16 -7.40 -16.25
C GLU A 27 13.04 -6.76 -15.16
N ILE A 28 13.86 -7.56 -14.49
CA ILE A 28 14.82 -7.04 -13.51
C ILE A 28 15.74 -6.02 -14.18
N GLU A 29 16.31 -6.38 -15.33
CA GLU A 29 17.24 -5.51 -16.04
C GLU A 29 16.56 -4.23 -16.55
N GLN A 30 15.38 -4.35 -17.16
CA GLN A 30 14.62 -3.19 -17.63
C GLN A 30 14.27 -2.21 -16.50
N ILE A 31 13.84 -2.72 -15.35
CA ILE A 31 13.48 -1.89 -14.20
C ILE A 31 14.73 -1.22 -13.60
N LYS A 32 15.85 -1.96 -13.49
CA LYS A 32 17.12 -1.40 -13.01
C LYS A 32 17.59 -0.25 -13.90
N GLN A 33 17.60 -0.44 -15.22
CA GLN A 33 17.97 0.60 -16.17
C GLN A 33 17.07 1.82 -16.05
N GLN A 34 15.76 1.62 -15.92
CA GLN A 34 14.81 2.71 -15.69
C GLN A 34 15.15 3.49 -14.41
N PHE A 35 15.49 2.81 -13.31
CA PHE A 35 15.85 3.47 -12.06
C PHE A 35 17.22 4.17 -12.14
N ASP A 36 18.21 3.59 -12.79
CA ASP A 36 19.52 4.24 -12.97
C ASP A 36 19.41 5.52 -13.82
N LEU A 37 18.40 5.62 -14.70
CA LEU A 37 18.13 6.81 -15.52
C LEU A 37 17.28 7.87 -14.78
N GLU A 38 16.20 7.45 -14.11
CA GLU A 38 15.20 8.39 -13.58
C GLU A 38 15.36 8.70 -12.08
N CYS A 39 15.88 7.77 -11.26
CA CYS A 39 15.92 7.96 -9.81
C CYS A 39 16.97 9.00 -9.43
N ARG A 40 16.52 10.09 -8.80
CA ARG A 40 17.39 11.13 -8.24
C ARG A 40 17.76 10.78 -6.81
N ILE A 41 19.03 10.93 -6.45
CA ILE A 41 19.53 10.65 -5.10
C ILE A 41 18.69 11.41 -4.04
N ASP A 42 18.39 10.74 -2.92
CA ASP A 42 17.67 11.29 -1.75
C ASP A 42 16.29 11.90 -2.06
N SER A 43 15.71 11.50 -3.19
CA SER A 43 14.43 12.05 -3.66
C SER A 43 13.30 11.01 -3.65
N GLN A 44 13.48 9.88 -2.98
CA GLN A 44 12.50 8.79 -2.98
C GLN A 44 11.52 8.85 -1.82
N VAL A 45 10.28 8.46 -2.13
CA VAL A 45 9.17 8.37 -1.19
C VAL A 45 8.55 6.99 -1.25
N LEU A 46 8.54 6.31 -0.10
CA LEU A 46 7.76 5.10 0.13
C LEU A 46 6.49 5.45 0.91
N TRP A 47 5.50 4.56 0.91
CA TRP A 47 4.27 4.81 1.65
C TRP A 47 3.52 3.52 1.97
N SER A 48 2.78 3.54 3.07
CA SER A 48 1.87 2.46 3.47
C SER A 48 0.69 3.06 4.22
N GLY A 49 -0.51 2.48 4.09
CA GLY A 49 -1.72 2.99 4.78
C GLY A 49 -2.29 4.32 4.27
N VAL A 50 -1.50 5.13 3.56
CA VAL A 50 -1.93 6.31 2.81
C VAL A 50 -2.49 5.89 1.45
N THR A 51 -3.42 6.64 0.85
CA THR A 51 -3.88 6.33 -0.53
C THR A 51 -2.81 6.70 -1.55
N ARG A 52 -2.82 6.03 -2.72
CA ARG A 52 -1.87 6.32 -3.81
C ARG A 52 -1.96 7.78 -4.23
N GLU A 53 -3.17 8.32 -4.32
CA GLU A 53 -3.45 9.68 -4.78
C GLU A 53 -2.85 10.71 -3.81
N VAL A 54 -2.99 10.49 -2.49
CA VAL A 54 -2.42 11.36 -1.46
C VAL A 54 -0.89 11.27 -1.48
N ALA A 55 -0.33 10.05 -1.53
CA ALA A 55 1.11 9.85 -1.56
C ALA A 55 1.75 10.49 -2.80
N GLN A 56 1.14 10.32 -3.98
CA GLN A 56 1.61 10.90 -5.23
C GLN A 56 1.54 12.42 -5.19
N ALA A 57 0.40 13.01 -4.81
CA ALA A 57 0.25 14.46 -4.73
C ALA A 57 1.23 15.09 -3.72
N TRP A 58 1.49 14.41 -2.60
CA TRP A 58 2.46 14.85 -1.60
C TRP A 58 3.88 14.86 -2.18
N ALA A 59 4.26 13.80 -2.90
CA ALA A 59 5.56 13.69 -3.54
C ALA A 59 5.74 14.73 -4.66
N ASP A 60 4.75 14.88 -5.55
CA ASP A 60 4.79 15.81 -6.68
C ASP A 60 4.99 17.25 -6.21
N LYS A 61 4.26 17.68 -5.16
CA LYS A 61 4.39 19.02 -4.56
C LYS A 61 5.80 19.32 -4.05
N ARG A 62 6.55 18.28 -3.68
CA ARG A 62 7.90 18.37 -3.11
C ARG A 62 8.98 17.96 -4.10
N ASN A 63 8.62 17.75 -5.36
CA ASN A 63 9.54 17.25 -6.39
C ASN A 63 10.25 15.96 -5.93
N LEU A 64 9.49 15.03 -5.33
CA LEU A 64 9.96 13.71 -4.90
C LEU A 64 9.36 12.62 -5.79
N GLN A 65 9.95 11.42 -5.73
CA GLN A 65 9.64 10.31 -6.62
C GLN A 65 9.07 9.13 -5.83
N THR A 66 7.81 8.79 -6.11
CA THR A 66 7.25 7.50 -5.70
C THR A 66 7.75 6.40 -6.65
N LEU A 67 7.51 5.12 -6.31
CA LEU A 67 7.73 4.01 -7.25
C LEU A 67 7.05 4.25 -8.61
N THR A 68 5.85 4.84 -8.62
CA THR A 68 5.14 5.13 -9.88
C THR A 68 5.92 6.14 -10.71
N THR A 69 6.40 7.22 -10.10
CA THR A 69 7.19 8.25 -10.79
C THR A 69 8.49 7.65 -11.33
N ALA A 70 9.22 6.92 -10.47
CA ALA A 70 10.51 6.32 -10.84
C ALA A 70 10.40 5.28 -11.96
N MET A 71 9.29 4.54 -12.02
CA MET A 71 9.05 3.58 -13.10
C MET A 71 8.67 4.22 -14.44
N GLY A 72 8.30 5.50 -14.47
CA GLY A 72 8.03 6.26 -15.69
C GLY A 72 7.11 5.54 -16.69
N SER A 73 7.61 5.31 -17.90
CA SER A 73 6.89 4.68 -19.01
C SER A 73 6.46 3.23 -18.73
N LEU A 74 7.10 2.54 -17.79
CA LEU A 74 6.73 1.18 -17.37
C LEU A 74 5.41 1.15 -16.58
N MET A 75 4.97 2.29 -16.04
CA MET A 75 3.72 2.45 -15.30
C MET A 75 2.61 3.19 -16.07
N ASP A 76 2.93 3.77 -17.23
CA ASP A 76 1.94 4.41 -18.09
C ASP A 76 1.16 3.37 -18.91
N VAL A 77 -0.12 3.17 -18.57
CA VAL A 77 -1.01 2.19 -19.22
C VAL A 77 -1.17 2.43 -20.73
N LYS A 78 -0.88 3.64 -21.22
CA LYS A 78 -0.93 3.98 -22.65
C LYS A 78 0.38 3.71 -23.38
N HIS A 79 1.48 3.54 -22.66
CA HIS A 79 2.80 3.30 -23.23
C HIS A 79 3.00 1.81 -23.53
N SER A 80 3.66 1.50 -24.66
CA SER A 80 3.86 0.11 -25.10
C SER A 80 4.72 -0.71 -24.14
N SER A 81 5.63 -0.07 -23.41
CA SER A 81 6.48 -0.71 -22.40
C SER A 81 5.74 -1.09 -21.11
N CYS A 82 4.52 -0.61 -20.89
CA CYS A 82 3.76 -0.96 -19.69
C CYS A 82 3.14 -2.35 -19.82
N LEU A 83 3.65 -3.29 -19.02
CA LEU A 83 3.23 -4.69 -19.06
C LEU A 83 1.85 -4.95 -18.42
N LYS A 84 1.16 -3.92 -17.93
CA LYS A 84 -0.10 -4.06 -17.19
C LYS A 84 -1.21 -4.70 -18.01
N GLN A 85 -1.29 -4.39 -19.30
CA GLN A 85 -2.33 -4.95 -20.19
C GLN A 85 -2.01 -6.38 -20.64
N VAL A 86 -0.72 -6.73 -20.67
CA VAL A 86 -0.22 -8.04 -21.11
C VAL A 86 -0.25 -9.06 -19.97
N LYS A 87 0.00 -8.61 -18.73
CA LYS A 87 0.06 -9.48 -17.55
C LYS A 87 -1.33 -9.75 -16.97
N THR A 88 -1.53 -10.99 -16.52
CA THR A 88 -2.67 -11.31 -15.66
C THR A 88 -2.60 -10.51 -14.35
N PRO A 89 -3.73 -10.28 -13.65
CA PRO A 89 -3.73 -9.55 -12.38
C PRO A 89 -2.75 -10.13 -11.34
N LYS A 90 -2.55 -11.45 -11.33
CA LYS A 90 -1.59 -12.13 -10.45
C LYS A 90 -0.14 -11.79 -10.84
N GLN A 91 0.20 -11.91 -12.12
CA GLN A 91 1.53 -11.58 -12.63
C GLN A 91 1.85 -10.09 -12.45
N TRP A 92 0.88 -9.21 -12.67
CA TRP A 92 1.04 -7.77 -12.43
C TRP A 92 1.34 -7.48 -10.95
N SER A 93 0.65 -8.15 -10.02
CA SER A 93 0.92 -8.02 -8.58
C SER A 93 2.35 -8.43 -8.22
N LEU A 94 2.84 -9.54 -8.78
CA LEU A 94 4.23 -9.99 -8.60
C LEU A 94 5.23 -9.01 -9.21
N TYR A 95 4.94 -8.51 -10.42
CA TYR A 95 5.74 -7.51 -11.10
C TYR A 95 5.90 -6.25 -10.25
N ILE A 96 4.80 -5.72 -9.67
CA ILE A 96 4.85 -4.56 -8.78
C ILE A 96 5.63 -4.84 -7.49
N LYS A 97 5.50 -6.05 -6.91
CA LYS A 97 6.30 -6.43 -5.73
C LYS A 97 7.80 -6.49 -6.05
N GLY A 98 8.16 -7.03 -7.20
CA GLY A 98 9.55 -7.07 -7.65
C GLY A 98 10.10 -5.68 -7.95
N ALA A 99 9.32 -4.82 -8.62
CA ALA A 99 9.69 -3.43 -8.87
C ALA A 99 9.88 -2.64 -7.56
N SER A 100 9.00 -2.88 -6.58
CA SER A 100 9.09 -2.34 -5.21
C SER A 100 10.36 -2.81 -4.49
N ALA A 101 10.73 -4.10 -4.60
CA ALA A 101 11.99 -4.62 -4.07
C ALA A 101 13.23 -3.97 -4.72
N LEU A 102 13.21 -3.81 -6.05
CA LEU A 102 14.29 -3.15 -6.79
C LEU A 102 14.39 -1.66 -6.42
N PHE A 103 13.26 -0.98 -6.22
CA PHE A 103 13.21 0.42 -5.84
C PHE A 103 13.79 0.63 -4.44
N ALA A 104 13.36 -0.16 -3.47
CA ALA A 104 13.92 -0.17 -2.12
C ALA A 104 15.43 -0.47 -2.14
N SER A 105 15.85 -1.44 -2.96
CA SER A 105 17.26 -1.79 -3.07
C SER A 105 18.09 -0.70 -3.76
N HIS A 106 17.54 0.02 -4.74
CA HIS A 106 18.18 1.15 -5.37
C HIS A 106 18.34 2.31 -4.36
N ILE A 107 17.30 2.62 -3.60
CA ILE A 107 17.33 3.59 -2.50
C ILE A 107 18.44 3.25 -1.51
N ALA A 108 18.46 2.02 -0.99
CA ALA A 108 19.43 1.58 0.01
C ALA A 108 20.90 1.67 -0.46
N ARG A 109 21.15 1.56 -1.78
CA ARG A 109 22.51 1.64 -2.34
C ARG A 109 22.95 3.06 -2.69
N ARG A 110 22.00 3.92 -3.10
CA ARG A 110 22.32 5.19 -3.76
C ARG A 110 21.97 6.41 -2.91
N SER A 111 21.08 6.25 -1.93
CA SER A 111 20.54 7.35 -1.13
C SER A 111 20.98 7.23 0.32
N SER A 112 21.30 8.37 0.92
CA SER A 112 21.58 8.50 2.34
C SER A 112 20.31 8.41 3.18
N LYS A 113 19.16 8.78 2.61
CA LYS A 113 17.88 8.81 3.32
C LYS A 113 16.69 8.46 2.43
N VAL A 114 15.58 8.15 3.08
CA VAL A 114 14.28 7.97 2.42
C VAL A 114 13.15 8.52 3.28
N THR A 115 12.16 9.14 2.64
CA THR A 115 10.93 9.56 3.31
C THR A 115 9.87 8.46 3.18
N VAL A 116 9.18 8.13 4.27
CA VAL A 116 8.07 7.18 4.29
C VAL A 116 6.81 7.88 4.78
N LEU A 117 5.76 7.83 3.97
CA LEU A 117 4.45 8.37 4.32
C LEU A 117 3.61 7.31 5.00
N LEU A 118 3.26 7.55 6.25
CA LEU A 118 2.38 6.68 7.03
C LEU A 118 1.19 7.47 7.58
N PRO A 119 0.07 6.81 7.88
CA PRO A 119 -0.93 7.34 8.78
C PRO A 119 -0.34 7.73 10.14
N PRO A 120 -0.96 8.68 10.86
CA PRO A 120 -0.46 9.10 12.17
C PRO A 120 -0.64 8.00 13.24
N PRO A 121 0.14 8.04 14.33
CA PRO A 121 -0.09 7.23 15.53
C PRO A 121 -1.53 7.32 16.04
N PRO A 122 -2.05 6.25 16.71
CA PRO A 122 -1.32 5.07 17.18
C PRO A 122 -1.19 3.92 16.17
N GLU A 123 -2.02 3.87 15.13
CA GLU A 123 -2.02 2.76 14.15
C GLU A 123 -1.35 3.19 12.84
N MET A 124 -0.01 3.24 12.80
CA MET A 124 0.73 3.67 11.60
C MET A 124 0.82 2.60 10.51
N LEU A 125 0.81 1.33 10.89
CA LEU A 125 1.10 0.20 9.99
C LEU A 125 -0.02 -0.83 10.00
N ASN A 126 -0.13 -1.58 8.90
CA ASN A 126 -1.14 -2.62 8.80
C ASN A 126 -0.86 -3.73 9.83
N PRO A 127 -1.84 -4.11 10.67
CA PRO A 127 -1.65 -5.12 11.71
C PRO A 127 -1.23 -6.50 11.18
N THR A 128 -1.52 -6.79 9.91
CA THR A 128 -1.13 -8.07 9.31
C THR A 128 0.35 -8.15 8.96
N GLY A 129 1.07 -7.03 8.88
CA GLY A 129 2.49 -7.04 8.49
C GLY A 129 2.77 -7.32 7.01
N HIS A 130 1.73 -7.52 6.19
CA HIS A 130 1.88 -8.02 4.81
C HIS A 130 1.76 -6.95 3.72
N THR A 131 1.88 -5.67 4.07
CA THR A 131 1.97 -4.60 3.05
C THR A 131 3.29 -4.71 2.30
N ASN A 132 3.36 -4.19 1.07
CA ASN A 132 4.61 -4.19 0.31
C ASN A 132 5.72 -3.47 1.08
N TYR A 133 5.39 -2.35 1.74
CA TYR A 133 6.32 -1.64 2.61
C TYR A 133 6.88 -2.54 3.72
N GLN A 134 6.02 -3.08 4.59
CA GLN A 134 6.46 -3.86 5.76
C GLN A 134 7.16 -5.17 5.37
N LEU A 135 6.67 -5.82 4.31
CA LEU A 135 7.15 -7.14 3.92
C LEU A 135 8.40 -7.05 3.05
N VAL A 136 8.46 -6.10 2.12
CA VAL A 136 9.50 -6.08 1.08
C VAL A 136 10.43 -4.88 1.24
N GLU A 137 9.87 -3.67 1.25
CA GLU A 137 10.68 -2.45 1.13
C GLU A 137 11.44 -2.15 2.42
N GLU A 138 10.79 -2.21 3.57
CA GLU A 138 11.35 -1.88 4.88
C GLU A 138 12.55 -2.78 5.25
N PRO A 139 12.49 -4.13 5.11
CA PRO A 139 13.65 -4.97 5.37
C PRO A 139 14.84 -4.67 4.44
N ILE A 140 14.57 -4.28 3.19
CA ILE A 140 15.64 -3.94 2.23
C ILE A 140 16.29 -2.61 2.61
N ILE A 141 15.52 -1.54 2.85
CA ILE A 141 16.09 -0.22 3.21
C ILE A 141 16.77 -0.21 4.58
N LYS A 142 16.41 -1.14 5.48
CA LYS A 142 17.09 -1.37 6.77
C LYS A 142 18.32 -2.28 6.67
N GLY A 143 18.63 -2.81 5.49
CA GLY A 143 19.79 -3.69 5.26
C GLY A 143 19.65 -5.14 5.68
N LEU A 144 18.45 -5.57 6.11
CA LEU A 144 18.17 -6.98 6.43
C LEU A 144 18.20 -7.87 5.18
N ILE A 145 17.97 -7.28 3.99
CA ILE A 145 18.00 -7.99 2.70
C ILE A 145 18.91 -7.23 1.74
N GLY A 146 19.87 -7.92 1.14
CA GLY A 146 20.79 -7.35 0.15
C GLY A 146 21.97 -6.55 0.71
N GLY A 147 22.07 -6.39 2.04
CA GLY A 147 23.27 -5.92 2.74
C GLY A 147 23.54 -4.42 2.72
N TYR A 148 22.71 -3.62 2.07
CA TYR A 148 22.80 -2.14 2.05
C TYR A 148 21.65 -1.54 2.83
N SER A 149 21.88 -0.45 3.55
CA SER A 149 20.84 0.28 4.28
C SER A 149 20.94 1.77 4.02
N VAL A 150 19.81 2.47 4.13
CA VAL A 150 19.83 3.94 4.21
C VAL A 150 20.39 4.38 5.56
N GLY A 151 21.02 5.55 5.58
CA GLY A 151 21.47 6.18 6.82
C GLY A 151 20.33 6.73 7.67
N CYS A 152 19.16 7.05 7.07
CA CYS A 152 18.01 7.59 7.81
C CYS A 152 16.66 7.25 7.13
N ILE A 153 15.64 6.92 7.93
CA ILE A 153 14.23 6.85 7.51
C ILE A 153 13.45 8.00 8.18
N GLU A 154 12.99 8.94 7.37
CA GLU A 154 12.15 10.06 7.81
C GLU A 154 10.66 9.69 7.65
N LEU A 155 9.88 9.72 8.74
CA LEU A 155 8.42 9.56 8.69
C LEU A 155 7.70 10.89 8.52
N VAL A 156 6.61 10.87 7.74
CA VAL A 156 5.67 11.97 7.60
C VAL A 156 4.23 11.46 7.65
N HIS A 157 3.35 12.26 8.27
CA HIS A 157 1.92 11.97 8.38
C HIS A 157 1.07 12.98 7.61
N PRO A 158 0.93 12.82 6.27
CA PRO A 158 0.26 13.81 5.42
C PRO A 158 -1.25 13.93 5.66
N MET A 159 -1.84 13.04 6.44
CA MET A 159 -3.27 13.02 6.76
C MET A 159 -3.66 13.95 7.91
N VAL A 160 -2.67 14.48 8.64
CA VAL A 160 -2.88 15.39 9.77
C VAL A 160 -2.66 16.81 9.30
N LYS A 161 -3.71 17.64 9.35
CA LYS A 161 -3.65 19.03 8.93
C LYS A 161 -2.64 19.80 9.80
N GLY A 162 -1.71 20.51 9.16
CA GLY A 162 -0.61 21.22 9.83
C GLY A 162 0.63 20.35 10.12
N ALA A 163 0.58 19.05 9.86
CA ALA A 163 1.70 18.13 10.00
C ALA A 163 2.22 17.60 8.66
N GLU A 164 1.73 18.12 7.53
CA GLU A 164 2.04 17.62 6.18
C GLU A 164 3.52 17.77 5.82
N GLU A 165 4.25 18.62 6.53
CA GLU A 165 5.70 18.82 6.39
C GLU A 165 6.50 18.31 7.59
N PHE A 166 5.82 17.90 8.67
CA PHE A 166 6.51 17.48 9.88
C PHE A 166 7.18 16.12 9.64
N ARG A 167 8.49 16.07 9.91
CA ARG A 167 9.34 14.90 9.72
C ARG A 167 9.99 14.52 11.04
N TYR A 168 10.12 13.23 11.28
CA TYR A 168 10.92 12.71 12.38
C TYR A 168 11.55 11.38 11.97
N GLU A 169 12.71 11.07 12.56
CA GLU A 169 13.44 9.86 12.27
C GLU A 169 12.80 8.65 12.96
N THR A 170 12.77 7.50 12.26
CA THR A 170 12.42 6.20 12.86
C THR A 170 13.46 5.12 12.68
N TRP A 171 14.50 5.40 11.91
CA TRP A 171 15.66 4.54 11.74
C TRP A 171 16.88 5.41 11.41
N PRO A 172 18.05 5.15 12.01
CA PRO A 172 18.31 4.10 13.01
C PRO A 172 17.77 4.42 14.41
N ILE A 173 17.52 5.70 14.72
CA ILE A 173 17.03 6.11 16.05
C ILE A 173 15.54 6.44 15.95
N ASN A 174 14.72 5.79 16.78
CA ASN A 174 13.30 6.11 16.85
C ASN A 174 13.06 7.42 17.62
N ARG A 175 12.56 8.45 16.94
CA ARG A 175 12.26 9.78 17.47
C ARG A 175 10.76 10.10 17.45
N GLU A 176 9.92 9.09 17.64
CA GLU A 176 8.46 9.24 17.74
C GLU A 176 8.02 10.12 18.93
N ASP A 177 8.90 10.32 19.92
CA ASP A 177 8.69 11.30 21.00
C ASP A 177 8.56 12.74 20.46
N CYS A 178 9.26 13.07 19.37
CA CYS A 178 9.13 14.36 18.69
C CYS A 178 7.71 14.58 18.14
N TRP A 179 7.08 13.53 17.61
CA TRP A 179 5.68 13.58 17.18
C TRP A 179 4.76 13.83 18.38
N SER A 180 4.89 13.01 19.43
CA SER A 180 4.02 13.06 20.60
C SER A 180 4.06 14.41 21.32
N ARG A 181 5.22 15.08 21.38
CA ARG A 181 5.36 16.43 21.94
C ARG A 181 4.66 17.50 21.10
N ARG A 182 4.69 17.36 19.77
CA ARG A 182 4.19 18.39 18.84
C ARG A 182 2.70 18.24 18.54
N PHE A 183 2.23 17.01 18.45
CA PHE A 183 0.85 16.64 18.12
C PHE A 183 0.29 15.74 19.24
N PRO A 184 -0.04 16.31 20.42
CA PRO A 184 -0.66 15.55 21.48
C PRO A 184 -1.96 14.89 20.97
N LEU A 185 -2.23 13.67 21.43
CA LEU A 185 -3.30 12.75 20.99
C LEU A 185 -4.69 13.43 20.95
N THR A 186 -4.98 14.21 19.92
CA THR A 186 -6.26 14.93 19.80
C THR A 186 -7.17 14.29 18.77
N MET A 187 -6.67 13.36 17.94
CA MET A 187 -7.49 12.66 16.97
C MET A 187 -7.05 11.20 16.85
N ALA A 188 -7.85 10.28 17.39
CA ALA A 188 -7.71 8.86 17.09
C ALA A 188 -8.11 8.61 15.62
N TYR A 189 -7.13 8.70 14.72
CA TYR A 189 -7.29 8.31 13.32
C TYR A 189 -7.40 6.79 13.26
N ARG A 190 -8.64 6.27 13.16
CA ARG A 190 -8.87 4.85 12.90
C ARG A 190 -8.80 4.58 11.41
N ILE A 191 -7.99 3.61 11.04
CA ILE A 191 -7.76 3.26 9.64
C ILE A 191 -8.49 1.98 9.35
N SER A 192 -9.39 2.04 8.38
CA SER A 192 -10.00 0.84 7.82
C SER A 192 -8.98 0.14 6.92
N TRP A 193 -8.11 -0.68 7.52
CA TRP A 193 -7.13 -1.47 6.80
C TRP A 193 -7.81 -2.41 5.79
N ARG A 194 -7.32 -2.42 4.54
CA ARG A 194 -7.70 -3.46 3.60
C ARG A 194 -7.15 -4.81 4.11
N PRO A 195 -7.98 -5.87 4.19
CA PRO A 195 -7.49 -7.19 4.53
C PRO A 195 -6.52 -7.69 3.45
N VAL A 196 -5.30 -8.04 3.85
CA VAL A 196 -4.31 -8.66 2.98
C VAL A 196 -4.47 -10.18 3.08
N LYS A 197 -4.85 -10.83 1.98
CA LYS A 197 -5.00 -12.30 1.94
C LYS A 197 -3.62 -12.95 1.91
N MET A 198 -3.40 -13.97 2.74
CA MET A 198 -2.19 -14.78 2.74
C MET A 198 -2.16 -15.72 1.52
N THR A 199 -1.62 -15.26 0.40
CA THR A 199 -1.44 -16.09 -0.81
C THR A 199 -0.21 -16.99 -0.71
N SER A 200 -0.12 -18.02 -1.54
CA SER A 200 1.06 -18.90 -1.64
C SER A 200 2.35 -18.11 -1.88
N GLU A 201 2.28 -17.02 -2.65
CA GLU A 201 3.42 -16.16 -2.97
C GLU A 201 3.83 -15.31 -1.75
N ILE A 202 2.85 -14.77 -1.01
CA ILE A 202 3.15 -14.07 0.25
C ILE A 202 3.80 -15.03 1.24
N ARG A 203 3.33 -16.28 1.34
CA ARG A 203 3.98 -17.29 2.20
C ARG A 203 5.42 -17.55 1.81
N LYS A 204 5.73 -17.65 0.51
CA LYS A 204 7.11 -17.80 0.03
C LYS A 204 7.97 -16.60 0.41
N ILE A 205 7.47 -15.39 0.19
CA ILE A 205 8.17 -14.15 0.55
C ILE A 205 8.39 -14.08 2.08
N VAL A 206 7.35 -14.35 2.87
CA VAL A 206 7.42 -14.41 4.34
C VAL A 206 8.45 -15.44 4.78
N ALA A 207 8.44 -16.66 4.21
CA ALA A 207 9.40 -17.70 4.55
C ALA A 207 10.84 -17.26 4.27
N ILE A 208 11.08 -16.61 3.12
CA ILE A 208 12.37 -15.99 2.81
C ILE A 208 12.70 -14.97 3.91
N ILE A 209 11.85 -13.98 4.17
CA ILE A 209 12.17 -12.91 5.14
C ILE A 209 12.35 -13.41 6.58
N THR A 210 11.57 -14.40 7.01
CA THR A 210 11.70 -15.00 8.35
C THR A 210 13.10 -15.59 8.53
N VAL A 211 13.59 -16.32 7.52
CA VAL A 211 14.97 -16.84 7.53
C VAL A 211 15.99 -15.69 7.60
N ALA A 212 15.76 -14.55 6.93
CA ALA A 212 16.67 -13.38 7.01
C ALA A 212 16.71 -12.78 8.43
N LYS A 213 15.55 -12.67 9.08
CA LYS A 213 15.45 -12.13 10.44
C LYS A 213 16.18 -13.02 11.44
N GLU A 214 16.01 -14.34 11.34
CA GLU A 214 16.64 -15.31 12.23
C GLU A 214 18.18 -15.35 12.09
N ALA A 215 18.69 -15.18 10.87
CA ALA A 215 20.12 -15.09 10.61
C ALA A 215 20.76 -13.81 11.18
N SER A 216 20.01 -12.69 11.23
CA SER A 216 20.49 -11.43 11.80
C SER A 216 20.59 -11.45 13.34
N PHE A 217 19.80 -12.28 14.02
CA PHE A 217 19.83 -12.38 15.50
C PHE A 217 21.04 -13.14 16.05
N HIS A 218 21.77 -13.88 15.21
CA HIS A 218 22.92 -14.70 15.63
C HIS A 218 24.29 -14.01 15.49
N SER A 219 24.34 -12.74 15.04
CA SER A 219 25.61 -12.08 14.71
C SER A 219 26.03 -10.91 15.63
N ASP A 220 25.19 -10.44 16.55
CA ASP A 220 25.54 -9.29 17.40
C ASP A 220 25.38 -9.62 18.89
N HIS A 221 26.51 -9.93 19.55
CA HIS A 221 26.59 -9.99 21.01
C HIS A 221 27.60 -8.94 21.50
N ILE A 222 27.13 -7.73 21.82
CA ILE A 222 27.71 -6.84 22.86
C ILE A 222 26.53 -6.14 23.58
N PRO A 223 26.56 -6.05 24.92
CA PRO A 223 25.34 -6.04 25.74
C PRO A 223 24.84 -4.63 26.07
N SER A 224 23.55 -4.52 26.39
CA SER A 224 23.06 -3.43 27.23
C SER A 224 22.04 -3.92 28.25
N PRO A 225 22.00 -3.30 29.44
CA PRO A 225 21.55 -3.93 30.67
C PRO A 225 20.04 -3.83 30.92
N SER A 226 19.54 -4.89 31.53
CA SER A 226 18.44 -4.98 32.49
C SER A 226 17.12 -4.28 32.15
N TYR A 227 16.13 -5.08 31.78
CA TYR A 227 14.83 -5.04 32.43
C TYR A 227 14.34 -6.49 32.62
N GLN A 228 14.20 -6.90 33.88
CA GLN A 228 13.66 -8.19 34.29
C GLN A 228 12.16 -8.22 34.01
N GLU A 229 11.70 -9.25 33.31
CA GLU A 229 10.33 -9.71 33.46
C GLU A 229 10.36 -11.23 33.66
N GLN A 230 9.93 -11.63 34.85
CA GLN A 230 9.92 -12.99 35.36
C GLN A 230 8.78 -13.78 34.71
N SER A 231 9.08 -14.97 34.19
CA SER A 231 8.08 -16.02 34.00
C SER A 231 8.73 -17.38 34.15
N SER A 232 8.49 -17.97 35.32
CA SER A 232 8.85 -19.32 35.73
C SER A 232 8.23 -20.38 34.82
N VAL A 233 9.03 -21.34 34.35
CA VAL A 233 8.73 -22.78 34.38
C VAL A 233 9.97 -23.54 33.91
N GLU A 234 10.76 -24.06 34.84
CA GLU A 234 11.54 -25.30 34.65
C GLU A 234 12.26 -25.65 35.95
N SER A 235 11.64 -26.51 36.76
CA SER A 235 12.35 -27.27 37.78
C SER A 235 11.55 -28.54 38.07
N ILE A 236 12.22 -29.68 37.88
CA ILE A 236 12.28 -30.86 38.74
C ILE A 236 12.75 -32.01 37.83
N SER A 237 14.07 -32.17 37.71
CA SER A 237 14.68 -33.44 37.25
C SER A 237 16.14 -33.59 37.71
N GLY A 238 16.48 -33.16 38.93
CA GLY A 238 17.89 -33.15 39.32
C GLY A 238 18.20 -33.07 40.80
N ILE A 239 17.32 -33.56 41.70
CA ILE A 239 17.68 -33.74 43.11
C ILE A 239 17.01 -35.02 43.61
N ILE A 240 17.82 -36.05 43.83
CA ILE A 240 17.77 -37.14 44.85
C ILE A 240 18.70 -38.22 44.30
N LEU A 241 20.00 -38.11 44.58
CA LEU A 241 20.94 -39.25 44.54
C LEU A 241 22.29 -38.92 45.18
N GLU A 242 22.32 -38.24 46.33
CA GLU A 242 23.61 -38.01 47.00
C GLU A 242 23.48 -37.75 48.51
N GLU A 243 22.78 -38.63 49.24
CA GLU A 243 22.76 -38.53 50.71
C GLU A 243 22.52 -39.86 51.44
N MET A 244 23.20 -40.94 51.02
CA MET A 244 23.33 -42.16 51.84
C MET A 244 24.68 -42.84 51.62
N LYS A 245 25.76 -42.26 52.15
CA LYS A 245 27.00 -42.96 52.46
C LYS A 245 27.63 -42.29 53.67
N LEU A 246 27.37 -42.83 54.85
CA LEU A 246 28.27 -42.96 56.01
C LEU A 246 27.45 -43.45 57.22
N ALA A 247 28.09 -44.27 58.06
CA ALA A 247 27.57 -45.06 59.20
C ALA A 247 27.00 -46.44 58.79
N VAL A 248 27.45 -47.61 59.26
CA VAL A 248 28.27 -48.00 60.42
C VAL A 248 28.81 -49.43 60.17
N SER A 249 30.01 -49.72 60.65
CA SER A 249 30.66 -51.03 60.74
C SER A 249 29.92 -52.01 61.67
N GLN A 250 29.87 -53.30 61.29
CA GLN A 250 29.42 -54.47 62.08
C GLN A 250 30.38 -54.81 63.26
N PRO A 251 30.19 -55.87 64.11
CA PRO A 251 29.10 -56.89 64.23
C PRO A 251 28.67 -57.24 65.69
N GLN A 252 27.56 -58.00 65.85
CA GLN A 252 27.45 -59.31 66.54
C GLN A 252 26.06 -59.60 67.15
N ASP A 253 25.62 -60.85 66.93
CA ASP A 253 24.66 -61.70 67.65
C ASP A 253 23.33 -61.14 68.20
N THR A 254 22.22 -61.57 67.59
CA THR A 254 21.34 -62.61 68.18
C THR A 254 20.22 -62.97 67.21
N ASP A 255 20.14 -64.26 66.94
CA ASP A 255 19.08 -64.95 66.22
C ASP A 255 17.74 -64.84 66.98
N GLN A 256 16.61 -64.91 66.26
CA GLN A 256 15.21 -64.98 66.73
C GLN A 256 14.30 -63.72 66.81
N GLY A 257 14.67 -62.54 66.29
CA GLY A 257 13.76 -61.36 66.23
C GLY A 257 13.17 -60.96 64.86
N LEU A 258 13.70 -61.48 63.75
CA LEU A 258 13.60 -60.83 62.42
C LEU A 258 12.38 -61.19 61.54
N LYS A 259 11.48 -62.07 61.99
CA LYS A 259 10.35 -62.56 61.16
C LYS A 259 9.02 -61.81 61.31
N ALA A 260 8.87 -60.96 62.34
CA ALA A 260 7.66 -60.15 62.53
C ALA A 260 7.75 -58.78 61.81
N ASN A 261 8.91 -58.12 61.86
CA ASN A 261 9.07 -56.74 61.37
C ASN A 261 9.08 -56.60 59.83
N THR A 262 9.42 -57.67 59.10
CA THR A 262 9.40 -57.68 57.62
C THR A 262 8.00 -57.84 57.02
N ARG A 263 7.02 -58.37 57.77
CA ARG A 263 5.64 -58.53 57.31
C ARG A 263 4.87 -57.21 57.37
N ASP A 264 5.06 -56.44 58.44
CA ASP A 264 4.40 -55.14 58.61
C ASP A 264 4.91 -54.09 57.61
N LEU A 265 6.23 -54.02 57.36
CA LEU A 265 6.76 -53.15 56.29
C LEU A 265 6.26 -53.54 54.90
N LYS A 266 6.12 -54.84 54.60
CA LYS A 266 5.55 -55.31 53.32
C LYS A 266 4.07 -54.95 53.20
N ALA A 267 3.29 -55.06 54.27
CA ALA A 267 1.88 -54.66 54.29
C ALA A 267 1.71 -53.15 54.11
N GLN A 268 2.55 -52.35 54.77
CA GLN A 268 2.53 -50.88 54.67
C GLN A 268 2.91 -50.41 53.25
N ARG A 269 3.93 -51.03 52.64
CA ARG A 269 4.33 -50.76 51.24
C ARG A 269 3.24 -51.16 50.25
N LYS A 270 2.54 -52.28 50.48
CA LYS A 270 1.39 -52.69 49.65
C LYS A 270 0.27 -51.66 49.71
N ARG A 271 -0.12 -51.20 50.91
CA ARG A 271 -1.15 -50.15 51.10
C ARG A 271 -0.75 -48.82 50.45
N ALA A 272 0.52 -48.42 50.56
CA ALA A 272 1.03 -47.21 49.92
C ALA A 272 0.96 -47.29 48.38
N ASN A 273 1.36 -48.42 47.80
CA ASN A 273 1.26 -48.66 46.35
C ASN A 273 -0.20 -48.68 45.87
N GLU A 274 -1.11 -49.23 46.66
CA GLU A 274 -2.54 -49.30 46.33
C GLU A 274 -3.20 -47.91 46.37
N LYS A 275 -2.82 -47.08 47.34
CA LYS A 275 -3.23 -45.66 47.42
C LYS A 275 -2.69 -44.84 46.24
N MET A 276 -1.41 -45.02 45.91
CA MET A 276 -0.80 -44.37 44.74
C MET A 276 -1.46 -44.80 43.43
N ALA A 277 -1.81 -46.08 43.29
CA ALA A 277 -2.55 -46.60 42.14
C ALA A 277 -3.97 -46.00 42.04
N GLN A 278 -4.65 -45.79 43.19
CA GLN A 278 -5.97 -45.16 43.23
C GLN A 278 -5.91 -43.67 42.85
N GLU A 279 -4.90 -42.96 43.34
CA GLU A 279 -4.65 -41.55 42.98
C GLU A 279 -4.28 -41.41 41.50
N ALA A 280 -3.45 -42.30 40.94
CA ALA A 280 -3.15 -42.33 39.51
C ALA A 280 -4.39 -42.56 38.64
N ARG A 281 -5.29 -43.45 39.06
CA ARG A 281 -6.59 -43.68 38.38
C ARG A 281 -7.48 -42.44 38.41
N ARG A 282 -7.56 -41.74 39.55
CA ARG A 282 -8.32 -40.48 39.69
C ARG A 282 -7.73 -39.37 38.83
N ALA A 283 -6.41 -39.21 38.82
CA ALA A 283 -5.71 -38.24 37.98
C ALA A 283 -5.94 -38.50 36.48
N LYS A 284 -5.94 -39.77 36.06
CA LYS A 284 -6.24 -40.16 34.67
C LYS A 284 -7.69 -39.84 34.29
N ALA A 285 -8.66 -40.05 35.18
CA ALA A 285 -10.06 -39.71 34.95
C ALA A 285 -10.28 -38.18 34.85
N LEU A 286 -9.61 -37.39 35.69
CA LEU A 286 -9.65 -35.93 35.63
C LEU A 286 -9.02 -35.39 34.33
N ARG A 287 -7.88 -35.94 33.90
CA ARG A 287 -7.26 -35.59 32.61
C ARG A 287 -8.18 -35.90 31.44
N LYS A 288 -8.86 -37.05 31.44
CA LYS A 288 -9.83 -37.41 30.40
C LYS A 288 -11.00 -36.41 30.34
N LYS A 289 -11.60 -36.06 31.48
CA LYS A 289 -12.66 -35.05 31.55
C LYS A 289 -12.20 -33.65 31.10
N ALA A 290 -10.97 -33.27 31.43
CA ALA A 290 -10.39 -32.00 30.97
C ALA A 290 -10.19 -31.99 29.44
N GLN A 291 -9.74 -33.11 28.87
CA GLN A 291 -9.57 -33.25 27.42
C GLN A 291 -10.93 -33.17 26.69
N GLU A 292 -11.96 -33.85 27.19
CA GLU A 292 -13.31 -33.81 26.59
C GLU A 292 -13.88 -32.38 26.56
N LYS A 293 -13.69 -31.59 27.63
CA LYS A 293 -14.11 -30.18 27.67
C LYS A 293 -13.32 -29.29 26.70
N MET A 294 -12.02 -29.57 26.52
CA MET A 294 -11.19 -28.85 25.56
C MET A 294 -11.62 -29.17 24.12
N ASP A 295 -11.94 -30.42 23.83
CA ASP A 295 -12.41 -30.86 22.52
C ASP A 295 -13.80 -30.28 22.19
N GLU A 296 -14.70 -30.16 23.18
CA GLU A 296 -16.00 -29.50 23.03
C GLU A 296 -15.86 -28.01 22.70
N LYS A 297 -15.05 -27.26 23.48
CA LYS A 297 -14.74 -25.86 23.18
C LYS A 297 -14.09 -25.67 21.80
N ALA A 298 -13.22 -26.60 21.40
CA ALA A 298 -12.60 -26.56 20.08
C ALA A 298 -13.63 -26.78 18.94
N ARG A 299 -14.67 -27.59 19.16
CA ARG A 299 -15.76 -27.78 18.18
C ARG A 299 -16.63 -26.54 18.06
N GLU A 300 -16.99 -25.90 19.18
CA GLU A 300 -17.76 -24.66 19.18
C GLU A 300 -17.03 -23.53 18.46
N ALA A 301 -15.74 -23.33 18.76
CA ALA A 301 -14.91 -22.32 18.10
C ALA A 301 -14.79 -22.56 16.58
N LYS A 302 -14.71 -23.82 16.14
CA LYS A 302 -14.71 -24.18 14.70
C LYS A 302 -16.04 -23.84 14.04
N LEU A 303 -17.16 -24.09 14.70
CA LEU A 303 -18.49 -23.78 14.17
C LEU A 303 -18.70 -22.27 14.05
N GLU A 304 -18.27 -21.51 15.05
CA GLU A 304 -18.36 -20.05 15.03
C GLU A 304 -17.48 -19.43 13.96
N SER A 305 -16.24 -19.91 13.82
CA SER A 305 -15.33 -19.51 12.74
C SER A 305 -15.92 -19.78 11.35
N LYS A 306 -16.56 -20.94 11.15
CA LYS A 306 -17.26 -21.27 9.90
C LYS A 306 -18.40 -20.29 9.59
N LYS A 307 -19.26 -19.98 10.58
CA LYS A 307 -20.35 -19.02 10.43
C LYS A 307 -19.83 -17.61 10.11
N ALA A 308 -18.76 -17.18 10.77
CA ALA A 308 -18.12 -15.89 10.49
C ALA A 308 -17.56 -15.83 9.05
N GLN A 309 -16.94 -16.91 8.59
CA GLN A 309 -16.40 -17.01 7.23
C GLN A 309 -17.53 -16.96 6.17
N GLU A 310 -18.65 -17.64 6.38
CA GLU A 310 -19.82 -17.59 5.50
C GLU A 310 -20.41 -16.17 5.40
N LYS A 311 -20.51 -15.46 6.53
CA LYS A 311 -21.00 -14.06 6.56
C LYS A 311 -20.07 -13.11 5.79
N ILE A 312 -18.76 -13.30 5.88
CA ILE A 312 -17.77 -12.53 5.10
C ILE A 312 -17.92 -12.82 3.60
N VAL A 313 -18.12 -14.08 3.21
CA VAL A 313 -18.31 -14.47 1.81
C VAL A 313 -19.59 -13.85 1.23
N MET A 314 -20.69 -13.85 1.97
CA MET A 314 -21.94 -13.23 1.53
C MET A 314 -21.80 -11.72 1.34
N LYS A 315 -21.23 -11.00 2.31
CA LYS A 315 -20.95 -9.56 2.19
C LYS A 315 -20.03 -9.25 1.00
N ALA A 316 -19.04 -10.09 0.73
CA ALA A 316 -18.15 -9.91 -0.41
C ALA A 316 -18.88 -10.12 -1.76
N LYS A 317 -19.84 -11.05 -1.83
CA LYS A 317 -20.67 -11.25 -3.03
C LYS A 317 -21.59 -10.06 -3.27
N GLU A 318 -22.24 -9.53 -2.22
CA GLU A 318 -23.10 -8.34 -2.30
C GLU A 318 -22.31 -7.12 -2.77
N ALA A 319 -21.16 -6.83 -2.15
CA ALA A 319 -20.31 -5.70 -2.55
C ALA A 319 -19.80 -5.83 -3.99
N LYS A 320 -19.58 -7.05 -4.49
CA LYS A 320 -19.21 -7.28 -5.90
C LYS A 320 -20.38 -6.99 -6.84
N LEU A 321 -21.59 -7.38 -6.48
CA LEU A 321 -22.80 -7.12 -7.27
C LEU A 321 -23.12 -5.62 -7.30
N GLU A 322 -22.98 -4.93 -6.17
CA GLU A 322 -23.18 -3.48 -6.07
C GLU A 322 -22.20 -2.71 -6.93
N LYS A 323 -20.91 -3.07 -6.90
CA LYS A 323 -19.89 -2.47 -7.79
C LYS A 323 -20.21 -2.69 -9.27
N LYS A 324 -20.74 -3.86 -9.64
CA LYS A 324 -21.14 -4.14 -11.02
C LYS A 324 -22.31 -3.24 -11.45
N ARG A 325 -23.33 -3.10 -10.60
CA ARG A 325 -24.48 -2.20 -10.85
C ARG A 325 -24.05 -0.74 -10.97
N ALA A 326 -23.17 -0.27 -10.09
CA ALA A 326 -22.65 1.10 -10.13
C ALA A 326 -21.84 1.38 -11.42
N HIS A 327 -21.06 0.39 -11.89
CA HIS A 327 -20.35 0.50 -13.16
C HIS A 327 -21.31 0.57 -14.36
N GLU A 328 -22.31 -0.30 -14.41
CA GLU A 328 -23.33 -0.29 -15.47
C GLU A 328 -24.13 1.03 -15.50
N GLU A 329 -24.47 1.58 -14.33
CA GLU A 329 -25.14 2.88 -14.22
C GLU A 329 -24.25 4.04 -14.69
N MET A 330 -22.96 4.02 -14.30
CA MET A 330 -22.00 5.02 -14.77
C MET A 330 -21.84 4.98 -16.30
N GLU A 331 -21.78 3.78 -16.88
CA GLU A 331 -21.64 3.62 -18.32
C GLU A 331 -22.88 4.12 -19.07
N LYS A 332 -24.08 3.87 -18.53
CA LYS A 332 -25.33 4.42 -19.07
C LYS A 332 -25.33 5.95 -19.04
N ARG A 333 -24.97 6.56 -17.90
CA ARG A 333 -24.87 8.03 -17.77
C ARG A 333 -23.85 8.63 -18.72
N ALA A 334 -22.72 7.97 -18.92
CA ALA A 334 -21.69 8.43 -19.86
C ALA A 334 -22.19 8.42 -21.31
N ARG A 335 -22.96 7.40 -21.71
CA ARG A 335 -23.59 7.32 -23.04
C ARG A 335 -24.63 8.41 -23.24
N GLU A 336 -25.49 8.65 -22.24
CA GLU A 336 -26.51 9.71 -22.27
C GLU A 336 -25.87 11.11 -22.37
N ALA A 337 -24.86 11.40 -21.55
CA ALA A 337 -24.13 12.67 -21.59
C ALA A 337 -23.43 12.91 -22.94
N LYS A 338 -22.92 11.85 -23.59
CA LYS A 338 -22.33 11.94 -24.93
C LYS A 338 -23.37 12.31 -25.98
N LEU A 339 -24.57 11.72 -25.91
CA LEU A 339 -25.67 12.02 -26.82
C LEU A 339 -26.18 13.45 -26.63
N GLU A 340 -26.31 13.90 -25.39
CA GLU A 340 -26.71 15.27 -25.05
C GLU A 340 -25.72 16.31 -25.58
N ARG A 341 -24.41 16.09 -25.40
CA ARG A 341 -23.37 16.96 -25.97
C ARG A 341 -23.45 17.04 -27.50
N LYS A 342 -23.74 15.91 -28.17
CA LYS A 342 -23.91 15.89 -29.63
C LYS A 342 -25.11 16.73 -30.07
N ARG A 343 -26.26 16.59 -29.39
CA ARG A 343 -27.46 17.39 -29.66
C ARG A 343 -27.23 18.88 -29.43
N ALA A 344 -26.59 19.24 -28.32
CA ALA A 344 -26.26 20.63 -28.00
C ALA A 344 -25.31 21.25 -29.05
N HIS A 345 -24.33 20.48 -29.54
CA HIS A 345 -23.44 20.91 -30.61
C HIS A 345 -24.20 21.14 -31.93
N GLU A 346 -25.07 20.20 -32.34
CA GLU A 346 -25.90 20.33 -33.54
C GLU A 346 -26.82 21.57 -33.46
N GLU A 347 -27.43 21.83 -32.31
CA GLU A 347 -28.26 23.01 -32.08
C GLU A 347 -27.45 24.32 -32.18
N MET A 348 -26.25 24.35 -31.57
CA MET A 348 -25.34 25.48 -31.66
C MET A 348 -24.94 25.76 -33.11
N VAL A 349 -24.62 24.71 -33.89
CA VAL A 349 -24.29 24.84 -35.31
C VAL A 349 -25.47 25.40 -36.11
N LYS A 350 -26.70 24.95 -35.82
CA LYS A 350 -27.91 25.49 -36.47
C LYS A 350 -28.10 26.98 -36.16
N LYS A 351 -28.03 27.37 -34.89
CA LYS A 351 -28.12 28.77 -34.46
C LYS A 351 -27.04 29.64 -35.11
N ALA A 352 -25.80 29.14 -35.18
CA ALA A 352 -24.71 29.85 -35.83
C ALA A 352 -24.95 30.07 -37.34
N ARG A 353 -25.54 29.09 -38.04
CA ARG A 353 -25.93 29.23 -39.46
C ARG A 353 -27.02 30.28 -39.63
N GLU A 354 -28.03 30.29 -38.77
CA GLU A 354 -29.11 31.28 -38.80
C GLU A 354 -28.59 32.71 -38.59
N VAL A 355 -27.69 32.91 -37.62
CA VAL A 355 -27.04 34.21 -37.38
C VAL A 355 -26.25 34.67 -38.60
N LYS A 356 -25.46 33.78 -39.22
CA LYS A 356 -24.73 34.09 -40.46
C LYS A 356 -25.68 34.53 -41.58
N LEU A 357 -26.81 33.83 -41.76
CA LEU A 357 -27.79 34.18 -42.78
C LEU A 357 -28.47 35.53 -42.51
N LYS A 358 -28.84 35.82 -41.26
CA LYS A 358 -29.40 37.13 -40.86
C LYS A 358 -28.42 38.26 -41.13
N LYS A 359 -27.13 38.07 -40.81
CA LYS A 359 -26.08 39.06 -41.08
C LYS A 359 -25.91 39.31 -42.59
N LYS A 360 -25.94 38.25 -43.41
CA LYS A 360 -25.89 38.37 -44.88
C LYS A 360 -27.07 39.17 -45.44
N ARG A 361 -28.30 38.85 -45.02
CA ARG A 361 -29.51 39.58 -45.43
C ARG A 361 -29.49 41.05 -45.00
N ALA A 362 -28.99 41.34 -43.80
CA ALA A 362 -28.83 42.71 -43.33
C ALA A 362 -27.83 43.50 -44.19
N HIS A 363 -26.71 42.88 -44.55
CA HIS A 363 -25.72 43.47 -45.45
C HIS A 363 -26.31 43.77 -46.83
N GLU A 364 -26.98 42.80 -47.46
CA GLU A 364 -27.64 42.99 -48.76
C GLU A 364 -28.68 44.12 -48.72
N LYS A 365 -29.45 44.22 -47.64
CA LYS A 365 -30.42 45.31 -47.44
C LYS A 365 -29.75 46.67 -47.32
N MET A 366 -28.64 46.77 -46.58
CA MET A 366 -27.86 48.01 -46.47
C MET A 366 -27.25 48.40 -47.81
N GLU A 367 -26.73 47.44 -48.57
CA GLU A 367 -26.15 47.68 -49.88
C GLU A 367 -27.20 48.18 -50.89
N LYS A 368 -28.40 47.59 -50.89
CA LYS A 368 -29.51 48.06 -51.73
C LYS A 368 -29.89 49.51 -51.40
N ARG A 369 -30.04 49.84 -50.11
CA ARG A 369 -30.30 51.21 -49.65
C ARG A 369 -29.19 52.18 -50.06
N ALA A 370 -27.93 51.77 -49.96
CA ALA A 370 -26.81 52.60 -50.38
C ALA A 370 -26.84 52.88 -51.90
N ARG A 371 -27.25 51.90 -52.72
CA ARG A 371 -27.45 52.09 -54.17
C ARG A 371 -28.62 53.04 -54.46
N GLU A 372 -29.74 52.89 -53.77
CA GLU A 372 -30.92 53.77 -53.90
C GLU A 372 -30.58 55.23 -53.54
N VAL A 373 -29.86 55.47 -52.44
CA VAL A 373 -29.42 56.82 -52.05
C VAL A 373 -28.47 57.43 -53.09
N LYS A 374 -27.55 56.63 -53.65
CA LYS A 374 -26.68 57.11 -54.75
C LYS A 374 -27.48 57.51 -55.98
N LEU A 375 -28.51 56.74 -56.33
CA LEU A 375 -29.38 57.06 -57.46
C LEU A 375 -30.18 58.34 -57.21
N GLN A 376 -30.78 58.49 -56.04
CA GLN A 376 -31.52 59.71 -55.66
C GLN A 376 -30.62 60.95 -55.67
N ASN A 377 -29.38 60.84 -55.18
CA ASN A 377 -28.41 61.94 -55.23
C ASN A 377 -28.06 62.31 -56.68
N ARG A 378 -27.94 61.33 -57.57
CA ARG A 378 -27.70 61.57 -58.99
C ARG A 378 -28.89 62.27 -59.65
N GLU A 379 -30.11 61.78 -59.42
CA GLU A 379 -31.34 62.38 -59.94
C GLU A 379 -31.51 63.82 -59.43
N ALA A 380 -31.24 64.07 -58.14
CA ALA A 380 -31.27 65.41 -57.56
C ALA A 380 -30.23 66.34 -58.21
N TYR A 381 -29.03 65.85 -58.51
CA TYR A 381 -28.01 66.62 -59.22
C TYR A 381 -28.42 66.93 -60.66
N GLU A 382 -28.94 65.95 -61.40
CA GLU A 382 -29.44 66.15 -62.76
C GLU A 382 -30.59 67.17 -62.79
N LYS A 383 -31.54 67.09 -61.84
CA LYS A 383 -32.62 68.07 -61.70
C LYS A 383 -32.10 69.48 -61.41
N MET A 384 -31.16 69.63 -60.47
CA MET A 384 -30.53 70.91 -60.16
C MET A 384 -29.82 71.51 -61.39
N MET A 385 -29.15 70.67 -62.19
CA MET A 385 -28.49 71.11 -63.41
C MET A 385 -29.49 71.57 -64.48
N HIS A 386 -30.61 70.87 -64.64
CA HIS A 386 -31.70 71.29 -65.53
C HIS A 386 -32.30 72.64 -65.12
N GLU A 387 -32.62 72.83 -63.84
CA GLU A 387 -33.14 74.10 -63.31
C GLU A 387 -32.14 75.25 -63.56
N ARG A 388 -30.84 74.98 -63.40
CA ARG A 388 -29.78 75.97 -63.64
C ARG A 388 -29.64 76.32 -65.12
N ILE A 389 -29.76 75.35 -66.03
CA ILE A 389 -29.79 75.57 -67.48
C ILE A 389 -31.02 76.40 -67.87
N GLU A 390 -32.21 76.09 -67.35
CA GLU A 390 -33.43 76.87 -67.59
C GLU A 390 -33.28 78.32 -67.09
N THR A 391 -32.71 78.51 -65.90
CA THR A 391 -32.45 79.84 -65.35
C THR A 391 -31.48 80.63 -66.25
N LEU A 392 -30.40 80.00 -66.73
CA LEU A 392 -29.45 80.64 -67.65
C LEU A 392 -30.08 80.95 -69.01
N SER A 393 -30.92 80.06 -69.54
CA SER A 393 -31.67 80.27 -70.79
C SER A 393 -32.64 81.45 -70.67
N SER A 394 -33.35 81.57 -69.54
CA SER A 394 -34.21 82.72 -69.24
C SER A 394 -33.41 84.03 -69.14
N TYR A 395 -32.24 84.01 -68.50
CA TYR A 395 -31.37 85.19 -68.43
C TYR A 395 -30.84 85.60 -69.81
N LEU A 396 -30.44 84.65 -70.67
CA LEU A 396 -29.98 84.95 -72.04
C LEU A 396 -31.12 85.46 -72.94
N GLY A 397 -32.35 84.95 -72.77
CA GLY A 397 -33.54 85.43 -73.48
C GLY A 397 -33.94 86.87 -73.13
N CYS A 398 -33.62 87.34 -71.91
CA CYS A 398 -33.85 88.73 -71.50
C CYS A 398 -32.80 89.73 -72.03
N PHE A 399 -31.66 89.27 -72.53
CA PHE A 399 -30.58 90.13 -73.04
C PHE A 399 -30.54 90.31 -74.56
N GLY A 400 -31.50 89.75 -75.31
CA GLY A 400 -31.76 90.15 -76.70
C GLY A 400 -30.52 90.21 -77.60
N ILE A 401 -29.91 89.07 -77.89
CA ILE A 401 -29.05 88.93 -79.06
C ILE A 401 -29.72 87.90 -79.97
N ASN A 402 -30.37 88.41 -81.03
CA ASN A 402 -30.75 87.64 -82.21
C ASN A 402 -29.51 87.23 -82.99
#